data_AF-A0A369W2D9-F1
#
_entry.id   AF-A0A369W2D9-F1
#
_cell.length_a   1.000
_cell.length_b   1.000
_cell.length_c   1.000
_cell.angle_alpha   90.00
_cell.angle_beta   90.00
_cell.angle_gamma   90.00
#
_symmetry.space_group_name_H-M   'P 1'
#
loop_
_entity.id
_entity.type
_entity.pdbx_description
1 polymer ?
#
loop_
_entity_poly.entity_id
_entity_poly.type
_entity_poly.pdbx_seq_one_letter_code
_entity_poly.pdbx_strand_id
1 'polypeptide(L)'
;MVSWRLLPADARSVRFDVYRDGRKITPQPIAAATSFVDRDGSATARYTVRAIAGGKAGVPSAPALIAAKGYLSIPLTPPPGGTAPDGVAYTYNANDASAGDLDGDGQMELILKWDPTNSHDNSQAGYTGDVFIDAYKLDGTRLWRIDLGRNIRAGAHYTQFQVFDYDGDGRAEVAMKTADGTLDGVGKAIGDAKADWRSTSGEVPQPDKTGAKILADGTKVAPLAGRILKGPEYLTVFDGRTGRALATAPYDPPRYPGGNPTFEQMRDTWGDGYGNRSDRFLAGTAYLDGRHPSMIFGRGYYARTVIAAWDYRAGKLTKRWTFDSAAPGNAEYAGRGNHQLSIADVDGDGRDEVVYGSMAVDDNGKGLWTQPLHHGDTMHVGDLDPLHPGLEKWGVFEEVKRNGGIGSALLDARTGEVLWKKPADTDTGRGLAADIDPRHVGDEYWGSNSRELFDGKGQAIGPAPRQTNFALYWDGDLLHELLDGTTISKWDWKTGTAVPLLHAADVASGNGTKANPALQADLLGDWREEVVWRSADNRELRVYVTPYPTTHRMVTLLADPIYRAGVAWQNTAYNQPPHLSFFPGPKFPSETAE
;
A
#
# COMPACT_ATOMS: atom_id res chain seq x y z
N MET A 1 -5.14 -3.30 28.47
CA MET A 1 -6.34 -3.46 27.62
C MET A 1 -6.21 -4.78 26.87
N VAL A 2 -7.33 -5.44 26.58
CA VAL A 2 -7.43 -6.62 25.73
C VAL A 2 -8.40 -6.27 24.61
N SER A 3 -8.02 -6.47 23.35
CA SER A 3 -8.90 -6.30 22.18
C SER A 3 -8.88 -7.56 21.32
N TRP A 4 -9.92 -7.76 20.53
CA TRP A 4 -10.08 -8.91 19.64
C TRP A 4 -10.98 -8.56 18.46
N ARG A 5 -10.91 -9.37 17.40
CA ARG A 5 -11.65 -9.10 16.18
C ARG A 5 -13.13 -9.41 16.38
N LEU A 6 -13.98 -8.57 15.80
CA LEU A 6 -15.29 -9.02 15.38
C LEU A 6 -15.16 -9.62 13.98
N LEU A 7 -15.53 -10.88 13.81
CA LEU A 7 -15.37 -11.57 12.53
C LEU A 7 -16.59 -11.39 11.63
N PRO A 8 -16.45 -11.42 10.29
CA PRO A 8 -17.60 -11.35 9.36
C PRO A 8 -18.64 -12.45 9.59
N ALA A 9 -18.19 -13.64 10.01
CA ALA A 9 -19.05 -14.77 10.30
C ALA A 9 -19.79 -14.67 11.66
N ASP A 10 -19.41 -13.72 12.51
CA ASP A 10 -20.07 -13.53 13.80
C ASP A 10 -21.48 -12.96 13.63
N ALA A 11 -22.45 -13.52 14.36
CA ALA A 11 -23.80 -12.98 14.38
C ALA A 11 -23.80 -11.54 14.97
N ARG A 12 -24.64 -10.64 14.44
CA ARG A 12 -24.81 -9.27 14.99
C ARG A 12 -25.10 -9.24 16.50
N SER A 13 -25.76 -10.28 17.01
CA SER A 13 -26.09 -10.44 18.43
C SER A 13 -24.98 -11.07 19.28
N VAL A 14 -23.84 -11.46 18.70
CA VAL A 14 -22.74 -12.09 19.45
C VAL A 14 -22.24 -11.14 20.54
N ARG A 15 -21.84 -11.74 21.66
CA ARG A 15 -21.24 -11.08 22.82
C ARG A 15 -19.95 -11.80 23.19
N PHE A 16 -19.15 -11.22 24.06
CA PHE A 16 -17.85 -11.82 24.40
C PHE A 16 -17.59 -11.83 25.91
N ASP A 17 -17.09 -12.95 26.40
CA ASP A 17 -16.52 -13.04 27.74
C ASP A 17 -15.00 -13.05 27.67
N VAL A 18 -14.36 -12.27 28.55
CA VAL A 18 -12.90 -12.22 28.69
C VAL A 18 -12.50 -13.06 29.89
N TYR A 19 -11.46 -13.86 29.70
CA TYR A 19 -10.89 -14.73 30.71
C TYR A 19 -9.43 -14.33 30.96
N ARG A 20 -9.06 -14.19 32.24
CA ARG A 20 -7.68 -14.05 32.71
C ARG A 20 -7.27 -15.31 33.46
N ASP A 21 -6.17 -15.93 33.04
CA ASP A 21 -5.61 -17.13 33.67
C ASP A 21 -6.67 -18.26 33.84
N GLY A 22 -7.52 -18.41 32.81
CA GLY A 22 -8.60 -19.39 32.77
C GLY A 22 -9.87 -19.02 33.55
N ARG A 23 -9.90 -17.88 34.26
CA ARG A 23 -11.08 -17.40 35.00
C ARG A 23 -11.76 -16.27 34.25
N LYS A 24 -13.10 -16.35 34.12
CA LYS A 24 -13.91 -15.26 33.55
C LYS A 24 -13.78 -14.02 34.43
N ILE A 25 -13.48 -12.88 33.81
CA ILE A 25 -13.35 -11.58 34.49
C ILE A 25 -14.42 -10.57 34.10
N THR A 26 -15.15 -10.81 32.99
CA THR A 26 -16.29 -9.99 32.60
C THR A 26 -17.51 -10.28 33.49
N PRO A 27 -18.11 -9.29 34.16
CA PRO A 27 -19.33 -9.52 34.94
C PRO A 27 -20.53 -9.90 34.06
N GLN A 28 -20.60 -9.31 32.87
CA GLN A 28 -21.58 -9.57 31.82
C GLN A 28 -20.89 -9.69 30.46
N PRO A 29 -21.40 -10.50 29.52
CA PRO A 29 -20.86 -10.57 28.18
C PRO A 29 -20.84 -9.19 27.48
N ILE A 30 -19.70 -8.82 26.93
CA ILE A 30 -19.46 -7.52 26.31
C ILE A 30 -20.17 -7.46 24.95
N ALA A 31 -20.89 -6.36 24.72
CA ALA A 31 -21.69 -6.11 23.52
C ALA A 31 -21.19 -4.93 22.69
N ALA A 32 -20.80 -3.86 23.38
CA ALA A 32 -20.64 -2.52 22.82
C ALA A 32 -19.33 -2.35 22.03
N ALA A 33 -18.27 -3.03 22.45
CA ALA A 33 -16.95 -3.01 21.81
C ALA A 33 -16.37 -4.43 21.76
N THR A 34 -15.33 -4.64 20.95
CA THR A 34 -14.48 -5.83 21.04
C THR A 34 -13.16 -5.53 21.74
N SER A 35 -13.26 -4.75 22.81
CA SER A 35 -12.16 -4.44 23.73
C SER A 35 -12.62 -4.42 25.19
N PHE A 36 -11.67 -4.60 26.11
CA PHE A 36 -11.89 -4.65 27.55
C PHE A 36 -10.67 -4.13 28.32
N VAL A 37 -10.90 -3.31 29.35
CA VAL A 37 -9.84 -2.83 30.25
C VAL A 37 -9.87 -3.61 31.55
N ASP A 38 -8.97 -4.59 31.69
CA ASP A 38 -8.69 -5.24 32.97
C ASP A 38 -7.76 -4.36 33.82
N ARG A 39 -8.29 -3.78 34.89
CA ARG A 39 -7.53 -2.95 35.84
C ARG A 39 -6.72 -3.76 36.86
N ASP A 40 -7.07 -5.03 37.02
CA ASP A 40 -6.42 -5.96 37.96
C ASP A 40 -5.40 -6.87 37.26
N GLY A 41 -5.21 -6.68 35.95
CA GLY A 41 -4.26 -7.43 35.13
C GLY A 41 -2.80 -7.11 35.44
N SER A 42 -1.91 -8.08 35.22
CA SER A 42 -0.46 -7.92 35.35
C SER A 42 0.25 -8.22 34.02
N ALA A 43 1.55 -7.91 33.93
CA ALA A 43 2.37 -8.24 32.77
C ALA A 43 2.52 -9.76 32.50
N THR A 44 2.20 -10.60 33.48
CA THR A 44 2.24 -12.08 33.35
C THR A 44 0.87 -12.71 33.13
N ALA A 45 -0.21 -11.91 33.19
CA ALA A 45 -1.56 -12.39 32.93
C ALA A 45 -1.67 -13.00 31.52
N ARG A 46 -2.50 -14.03 31.39
CA ARG A 46 -2.83 -14.66 30.10
C ARG A 46 -4.30 -14.46 29.81
N TYR A 47 -4.61 -13.92 28.63
CA TYR A 47 -5.98 -13.63 28.24
C TYR A 47 -6.45 -14.57 27.14
N THR A 48 -7.72 -14.96 27.23
CA THR A 48 -8.48 -15.60 26.15
C THR A 48 -9.87 -14.98 26.10
N VAL A 49 -10.49 -15.05 24.93
CA VAL A 49 -11.86 -14.55 24.70
C VAL A 49 -12.75 -15.70 24.29
N ARG A 50 -14.02 -15.67 24.67
CA ARG A 50 -15.04 -16.61 24.18
C ARG A 50 -16.21 -15.84 23.59
N ALA A 51 -16.54 -16.13 22.35
CA ALA A 51 -17.80 -15.69 21.74
C ALA A 51 -18.98 -16.37 22.45
N ILE A 52 -20.02 -15.61 22.75
CA ILE A 52 -21.27 -16.06 23.35
C ILE A 52 -22.36 -15.96 22.29
N ALA A 53 -22.79 -17.11 21.77
CA ALA A 53 -23.83 -17.23 20.76
C ALA A 53 -24.99 -18.07 21.32
N GLY A 54 -26.23 -17.59 21.18
CA GLY A 54 -27.41 -18.30 21.71
C GLY A 54 -27.36 -18.56 23.22
N GLY A 55 -26.67 -17.70 23.99
CA GLY A 55 -26.53 -17.83 25.45
C GLY A 55 -25.48 -18.85 25.92
N LYS A 56 -24.72 -19.48 25.01
CA LYS A 56 -23.65 -20.43 25.36
C LYS A 56 -22.28 -19.87 24.97
N ALA A 57 -21.29 -20.09 25.83
CA ALA A 57 -19.90 -19.77 25.53
C ALA A 57 -19.32 -20.78 24.53
N GLY A 58 -18.69 -20.28 23.48
CA GLY A 58 -17.94 -21.05 22.51
C GLY A 58 -16.59 -21.53 23.04
N VAL A 59 -15.75 -22.00 22.12
CA VAL A 59 -14.37 -22.42 22.39
C VAL A 59 -13.52 -21.18 22.74
N PRO A 60 -12.56 -21.28 23.67
CA PRO A 60 -11.57 -20.23 23.89
C PRO A 60 -10.82 -19.86 22.60
N SER A 61 -10.55 -18.58 22.42
CA SER A 61 -9.54 -18.11 21.46
C SER A 61 -8.16 -18.70 21.79
N ALA A 62 -7.22 -18.57 20.85
CA ALA A 62 -5.80 -18.67 21.18
C ALA A 62 -5.42 -17.67 22.29
N PRO A 63 -4.38 -17.95 23.10
CA PRO A 63 -3.86 -17.00 24.07
C PRO A 63 -3.47 -15.68 23.40
N ALA A 64 -3.84 -14.56 24.01
CA ALA A 64 -3.53 -13.24 23.49
C ALA A 64 -2.01 -12.98 23.41
N LEU A 65 -1.58 -12.32 22.34
CA LEU A 65 -0.25 -11.74 22.23
C LEU A 65 -0.11 -10.57 23.20
N ILE A 66 1.05 -10.42 23.84
CA ILE A 66 1.28 -9.44 24.91
C ILE A 66 2.21 -8.33 24.43
N ALA A 67 1.64 -7.16 24.13
CA ALA A 67 2.37 -5.95 23.75
C ALA A 67 2.71 -5.08 24.98
N ALA A 68 3.53 -5.59 25.91
CA ALA A 68 3.81 -4.92 27.19
C ALA A 68 4.42 -3.52 27.07
N LYS A 69 5.09 -3.22 25.94
CA LYS A 69 5.70 -1.91 25.63
C LYS A 69 4.82 -1.02 24.74
N GLY A 70 3.57 -1.42 24.49
CA GLY A 70 2.69 -0.80 23.48
C GLY A 70 2.96 -1.29 22.05
N TYR A 71 3.86 -2.25 21.86
CA TYR A 71 4.11 -2.91 20.58
C TYR A 71 4.51 -4.38 20.77
N LEU A 72 4.29 -5.19 19.73
CA LEU A 72 4.93 -6.49 19.55
C LEU A 72 6.28 -6.30 18.84
N SER A 73 7.32 -6.99 19.28
CA SER A 73 8.63 -6.98 18.62
C SER A 73 8.82 -8.25 17.81
N ILE A 74 9.11 -8.08 16.52
CA ILE A 74 9.44 -9.16 15.58
C ILE A 74 10.93 -9.03 15.26
N PRO A 75 11.80 -9.88 15.84
CA PRO A 75 13.23 -9.81 15.60
C PRO A 75 13.56 -10.06 14.12
N LEU A 76 14.44 -9.22 13.59
CA LEU A 76 14.93 -9.28 12.22
C LEU A 76 16.39 -9.67 12.15
N THR A 77 16.73 -10.38 11.07
CA THR A 77 18.12 -10.56 10.66
C THR A 77 18.34 -9.87 9.31
N PRO A 78 18.91 -8.64 9.30
CA PRO A 78 19.31 -7.97 8.08
C PRO A 78 20.12 -8.89 7.17
N PRO A 79 19.85 -8.90 5.85
CA PRO A 79 20.76 -9.49 4.88
C PRO A 79 22.18 -8.90 5.03
N PRO A 80 23.22 -9.70 4.69
CA PRO A 80 24.58 -9.17 4.67
C PRO A 80 24.67 -8.04 3.64
N GLY A 81 25.35 -6.94 3.99
CA GLY A 81 25.69 -5.89 3.03
C GLY A 81 26.64 -6.39 1.94
N GLY A 82 26.94 -5.54 0.97
CA GLY A 82 27.78 -5.90 -0.17
C GLY A 82 28.49 -4.73 -0.81
N THR A 83 29.12 -4.98 -1.94
CA THR A 83 29.76 -3.97 -2.78
C THR A 83 29.30 -4.18 -4.22
N ALA A 84 28.74 -3.14 -4.81
CA ALA A 84 28.28 -3.16 -6.18
C ALA A 84 29.47 -3.19 -7.18
N PRO A 85 29.25 -3.54 -8.46
CA PRO A 85 30.32 -3.63 -9.45
C PRO A 85 31.11 -2.33 -9.69
N ASP A 86 30.54 -1.17 -9.35
CA ASP A 86 31.20 0.14 -9.39
C ASP A 86 32.02 0.46 -8.13
N GLY A 87 32.11 -0.47 -7.18
CA GLY A 87 32.85 -0.31 -5.92
C GLY A 87 32.04 0.35 -4.80
N VAL A 88 30.76 0.70 -5.03
CA VAL A 88 29.92 1.31 -4.00
C VAL A 88 29.47 0.25 -2.99
N ALA A 89 29.85 0.43 -1.73
CA ALA A 89 29.39 -0.41 -0.63
C ALA A 89 27.94 -0.07 -0.24
N TYR A 90 27.18 -1.08 0.18
CA TYR A 90 25.81 -0.92 0.64
C TYR A 90 25.49 -1.85 1.81
N THR A 91 24.53 -1.43 2.64
CA THR A 91 23.89 -2.24 3.69
C THR A 91 22.38 -2.30 3.44
N TYR A 92 21.57 -2.80 4.38
CA TYR A 92 20.14 -2.99 4.20
C TYR A 92 19.31 -2.29 5.27
N ASN A 93 18.20 -1.71 4.83
CA ASN A 93 17.10 -1.26 5.68
C ASN A 93 15.90 -2.18 5.51
N ALA A 94 15.24 -2.50 6.62
CA ALA A 94 13.86 -2.99 6.54
C ALA A 94 13.01 -1.87 5.92
N ASN A 95 12.09 -2.18 5.02
CA ASN A 95 11.38 -1.19 4.22
C ASN A 95 9.88 -1.51 4.18
N ASP A 96 9.22 -1.36 3.03
CA ASP A 96 7.80 -1.63 2.89
C ASP A 96 7.46 -3.08 3.25
N ALA A 97 6.29 -3.26 3.85
CA ALA A 97 5.73 -4.55 4.18
C ALA A 97 4.30 -4.69 3.65
N SER A 98 3.83 -5.93 3.62
CA SER A 98 2.41 -6.29 3.42
C SER A 98 2.07 -7.42 4.39
N ALA A 99 0.81 -7.87 4.40
CA ALA A 99 0.34 -8.88 5.32
C ALA A 99 -0.61 -9.87 4.65
N GLY A 100 -0.56 -11.12 5.11
CA GLY A 100 -1.46 -12.20 4.70
C GLY A 100 -1.32 -13.39 5.63
N ASP A 101 -2.40 -14.17 5.77
CA ASP A 101 -2.38 -15.45 6.48
C ASP A 101 -1.78 -16.51 5.55
N LEU A 102 -0.51 -16.85 5.75
CA LEU A 102 0.27 -17.68 4.84
C LEU A 102 0.05 -19.17 5.10
N ASP A 103 -0.40 -19.58 6.29
CA ASP A 103 -0.58 -20.99 6.64
C ASP A 103 -1.99 -21.42 7.03
N GLY A 104 -2.95 -20.48 7.04
CA GLY A 104 -4.38 -20.70 7.23
C GLY A 104 -4.78 -20.81 8.70
N ASP A 105 -3.98 -20.24 9.61
CA ASP A 105 -4.23 -20.28 11.05
C ASP A 105 -5.10 -19.10 11.55
N GLY A 106 -5.44 -18.15 10.67
CA GLY A 106 -6.23 -16.96 10.95
C GLY A 106 -5.42 -15.78 11.48
N GLN A 107 -4.11 -15.92 11.63
CA GLN A 107 -3.18 -14.87 12.02
C GLN A 107 -2.42 -14.37 10.78
N MET A 108 -2.20 -13.05 10.70
CA MET A 108 -1.42 -12.49 9.60
C MET A 108 0.08 -12.67 9.86
N GLU A 109 0.82 -13.13 8.85
CA GLU A 109 2.25 -12.94 8.76
C GLU A 109 2.59 -11.58 8.12
N LEU A 110 3.78 -11.08 8.41
CA LEU A 110 4.34 -9.92 7.74
C LEU A 110 5.31 -10.34 6.63
N ILE A 111 5.09 -9.78 5.44
CA ILE A 111 5.97 -9.94 4.29
C ILE A 111 6.77 -8.64 4.18
N LEU A 112 8.09 -8.71 4.36
CA LEU A 112 8.98 -7.56 4.48
C LEU A 112 9.91 -7.46 3.27
N LYS A 113 9.94 -6.30 2.62
CA LYS A 113 10.98 -5.93 1.67
C LYS A 113 12.21 -5.37 2.39
N TRP A 114 13.39 -5.86 2.01
CA TRP A 114 14.66 -5.26 2.37
C TRP A 114 15.17 -4.39 1.23
N ASP A 115 15.45 -3.13 1.54
CA ASP A 115 15.95 -2.15 0.58
C ASP A 115 17.46 -1.90 0.82
N PRO A 116 18.33 -2.10 -0.18
CA PRO A 116 19.74 -1.79 -0.05
C PRO A 116 19.95 -0.27 0.00
N THR A 117 20.94 0.21 0.76
CA THR A 117 21.19 1.66 0.95
C THR A 117 21.62 2.40 -0.32
N ASN A 118 21.83 1.69 -1.42
CA ASN A 118 22.12 2.24 -2.74
C ASN A 118 20.97 1.98 -3.75
N SER A 119 19.73 1.81 -3.28
CA SER A 119 18.53 1.82 -4.12
C SER A 119 18.38 3.16 -4.85
N HIS A 120 17.73 3.15 -6.01
CA HIS A 120 17.67 4.33 -6.90
C HIS A 120 16.24 4.67 -7.28
N ASP A 121 15.93 5.96 -7.39
CA ASP A 121 14.80 6.36 -8.23
C ASP A 121 15.11 6.05 -9.71
N ASN A 122 14.08 5.88 -10.52
CA ASN A 122 14.21 5.59 -11.95
C ASN A 122 15.00 6.65 -12.74
N SER A 123 14.96 7.91 -12.30
CA SER A 123 15.77 8.99 -12.89
C SER A 123 17.27 8.84 -12.64
N GLN A 124 17.67 8.09 -11.60
CA GLN A 124 19.05 7.96 -11.16
C GLN A 124 19.73 6.73 -11.79
N ALA A 125 20.97 6.90 -12.24
CA ALA A 125 21.84 5.81 -12.70
C ALA A 125 22.58 5.16 -11.51
N GLY A 126 23.21 4.01 -11.75
CA GLY A 126 24.01 3.29 -10.75
C GLY A 126 23.50 1.88 -10.47
N TYR A 127 24.40 1.03 -10.00
CA TYR A 127 24.06 -0.31 -9.55
C TYR A 127 23.32 -0.24 -8.20
N THR A 128 22.49 -1.25 -7.95
CA THR A 128 21.86 -1.51 -6.64
C THR A 128 22.35 -2.83 -6.09
N GLY A 129 22.29 -3.00 -4.76
CA GLY A 129 22.22 -4.32 -4.15
C GLY A 129 20.97 -5.08 -4.60
N ASP A 130 20.91 -6.37 -4.26
CA ASP A 130 19.76 -7.21 -4.53
C ASP A 130 18.58 -6.81 -3.63
N VAL A 131 17.35 -7.08 -4.06
CA VAL A 131 16.15 -6.90 -3.23
C VAL A 131 15.81 -8.23 -2.58
N PHE A 132 15.57 -8.23 -1.27
CA PHE A 132 15.10 -9.43 -0.56
C PHE A 132 13.68 -9.25 -0.06
N ILE A 133 12.89 -10.33 -0.12
CA ILE A 133 11.57 -10.42 0.48
C ILE A 133 11.58 -11.53 1.54
N ASP A 134 11.25 -11.20 2.77
CA ASP A 134 11.13 -12.17 3.86
C ASP A 134 9.66 -12.33 4.28
N ALA A 135 9.31 -13.49 4.86
CA ALA A 135 8.08 -13.66 5.62
C ALA A 135 8.36 -13.96 7.09
N TYR A 136 7.62 -13.32 7.99
CA TYR A 136 7.74 -13.47 9.43
C TYR A 136 6.37 -13.72 10.08
N LYS A 137 6.30 -14.70 10.98
CA LYS A 137 5.21 -14.79 11.97
C LYS A 137 5.37 -13.69 13.02
N LEU A 138 4.26 -13.31 13.67
CA LEU A 138 4.29 -12.29 14.74
C LEU A 138 5.07 -12.72 15.98
N ASP A 139 5.42 -14.01 16.11
CA ASP A 139 6.29 -14.53 17.17
C ASP A 139 7.80 -14.34 16.88
N GLY A 140 8.15 -13.81 15.71
CA GLY A 140 9.54 -13.61 15.28
C GLY A 140 10.11 -14.71 14.39
N THR A 141 9.37 -15.78 14.12
CA THR A 141 9.84 -16.87 13.25
C THR A 141 9.91 -16.37 11.81
N ARG A 142 11.13 -16.31 11.24
CA ARG A 142 11.32 -16.09 9.80
C ARG A 142 11.04 -17.39 9.05
N LEU A 143 10.01 -17.40 8.20
CA LEU A 143 9.63 -18.57 7.42
C LEU A 143 10.59 -18.81 6.25
N TRP A 144 10.90 -17.77 5.49
CA TRP A 144 11.75 -17.86 4.29
C TRP A 144 12.30 -16.48 3.88
N ARG A 145 13.19 -16.50 2.88
CA ARG A 145 13.73 -15.33 2.17
C ARG A 145 13.78 -15.61 0.67
N ILE A 146 13.18 -14.74 -0.13
CA ILE A 146 13.35 -14.67 -1.59
C ILE A 146 14.43 -13.62 -1.88
N ASP A 147 15.36 -13.94 -2.78
CA ASP A 147 16.38 -13.03 -3.31
C ASP A 147 16.03 -12.72 -4.77
N LEU A 148 15.60 -11.49 -5.07
CA LEU A 148 15.23 -11.13 -6.44
C LEU A 148 16.42 -11.07 -7.39
N GLY A 149 17.64 -10.99 -6.84
CA GLY A 149 18.88 -11.04 -7.56
C GLY A 149 19.15 -9.82 -8.44
N ARG A 150 20.33 -9.83 -9.04
CA ARG A 150 20.91 -8.70 -9.78
C ARG A 150 20.09 -8.14 -10.93
N ASN A 151 19.14 -8.90 -11.45
CA ASN A 151 18.34 -8.54 -12.62
C ASN A 151 17.03 -7.82 -12.26
N ILE A 152 16.79 -7.59 -10.96
CA ILE A 152 15.75 -6.70 -10.45
C ILE A 152 16.44 -5.55 -9.73
N ARG A 153 16.21 -4.32 -10.21
CA ARG A 153 16.80 -3.11 -9.61
C ARG A 153 16.05 -2.74 -8.32
N ALA A 154 16.76 -2.25 -7.33
CA ALA A 154 16.16 -1.76 -6.09
C ALA A 154 15.71 -0.30 -6.18
N GLY A 155 14.56 -0.01 -5.58
CA GLY A 155 13.95 1.32 -5.54
C GLY A 155 12.42 1.24 -5.50
N ALA A 156 11.78 2.35 -5.14
CA ALA A 156 10.33 2.41 -4.89
C ALA A 156 9.50 1.92 -6.09
N HIS A 157 9.90 2.22 -7.33
CA HIS A 157 9.06 1.99 -8.50
C HIS A 157 9.30 0.64 -9.20
N TYR A 158 10.18 -0.22 -8.67
CA TYR A 158 10.53 -1.51 -9.30
C TYR A 158 9.68 -2.67 -8.76
N THR A 159 10.00 -3.15 -7.55
CA THR A 159 9.34 -4.33 -6.99
C THR A 159 8.06 -3.93 -6.28
N GLN A 160 6.93 -4.23 -6.92
CA GLN A 160 5.60 -4.17 -6.33
C GLN A 160 5.17 -5.60 -6.04
N PHE A 161 5.24 -6.01 -4.77
CA PHE A 161 4.80 -7.33 -4.35
C PHE A 161 3.37 -7.28 -3.84
N GLN A 162 2.59 -8.33 -4.06
CA GLN A 162 1.22 -8.46 -3.60
C GLN A 162 1.06 -9.73 -2.77
N VAL A 163 0.33 -9.63 -1.67
CA VAL A 163 0.11 -10.74 -0.72
C VAL A 163 -1.38 -10.98 -0.55
N PHE A 164 -1.85 -12.13 -1.05
CA PHE A 164 -3.27 -12.47 -1.07
C PHE A 164 -3.48 -13.96 -1.30
N ASP A 165 -4.59 -14.50 -0.80
CA ASP A 165 -5.06 -15.86 -1.14
C ASP A 165 -5.67 -15.82 -2.54
N TYR A 166 -4.83 -16.03 -3.54
CA TYR A 166 -5.26 -15.91 -4.92
C TYR A 166 -6.08 -17.11 -5.35
N ASP A 167 -5.74 -18.33 -4.94
CA ASP A 167 -6.48 -19.51 -5.40
C ASP A 167 -7.67 -19.93 -4.54
N GLY A 168 -7.88 -19.26 -3.41
CA GLY A 168 -9.02 -19.43 -2.50
C GLY A 168 -8.88 -20.64 -1.59
N ASP A 169 -7.66 -21.11 -1.33
CA ASP A 169 -7.39 -22.29 -0.49
C ASP A 169 -7.32 -21.97 1.01
N GLY A 170 -7.51 -20.71 1.38
CA GLY A 170 -7.44 -20.19 2.75
C GLY A 170 -6.04 -19.75 3.17
N ARG A 171 -5.07 -19.70 2.24
CA ARG A 171 -3.70 -19.26 2.49
C ARG A 171 -3.25 -18.28 1.44
N ALA A 172 -2.54 -17.25 1.87
CA ALA A 172 -2.02 -16.24 0.97
C ALA A 172 -0.78 -16.72 0.20
N GLU A 173 -0.72 -16.42 -1.08
CA GLU A 173 0.49 -16.41 -1.90
C GLU A 173 1.14 -15.03 -1.91
N VAL A 174 2.35 -14.99 -2.43
CA VAL A 174 3.04 -13.74 -2.76
C VAL A 174 3.27 -13.68 -4.27
N ALA A 175 2.87 -12.59 -4.93
CA ALA A 175 3.07 -12.39 -6.36
C ALA A 175 3.88 -11.13 -6.65
N MET A 176 4.89 -11.23 -7.52
CA MET A 176 5.69 -10.06 -7.93
C MET A 176 6.46 -10.28 -9.23
N LYS A 177 6.95 -9.18 -9.81
CA LYS A 177 7.89 -9.23 -10.93
C LYS A 177 9.23 -9.85 -10.49
N THR A 178 9.73 -10.77 -11.30
CA THR A 178 10.98 -11.50 -11.09
C THR A 178 11.80 -11.53 -12.38
N ALA A 179 13.04 -12.03 -12.31
CA ALA A 179 13.94 -12.10 -13.45
C ALA A 179 14.80 -13.37 -13.40
N ASP A 180 15.61 -13.57 -14.43
CA ASP A 180 16.66 -14.59 -14.41
C ASP A 180 17.54 -14.41 -13.16
N GLY A 181 17.78 -15.49 -12.43
CA GLY A 181 18.63 -15.48 -11.23
C GLY A 181 17.92 -15.09 -9.93
N THR A 182 16.63 -14.76 -9.96
CA THR A 182 15.83 -14.70 -8.73
C THR A 182 15.85 -16.07 -8.04
N LEU A 183 16.22 -16.12 -6.76
CA LEU A 183 16.18 -17.32 -5.92
C LEU A 183 14.91 -17.30 -5.08
N ASP A 184 14.10 -18.36 -5.20
CA ASP A 184 12.92 -18.54 -4.37
C ASP A 184 13.27 -18.88 -2.90
N GLY A 185 12.25 -18.97 -2.04
CA GLY A 185 12.40 -19.24 -0.60
C GLY A 185 13.04 -20.59 -0.25
N VAL A 186 13.16 -21.51 -1.22
CA VAL A 186 13.87 -22.80 -1.07
C VAL A 186 15.22 -22.83 -1.82
N GLY A 187 15.67 -21.68 -2.32
CA GLY A 187 16.97 -21.49 -2.97
C GLY A 187 17.02 -21.92 -4.43
N LYS A 188 15.87 -22.15 -5.08
CA LYS A 188 15.80 -22.50 -6.50
C LYS A 188 15.78 -21.23 -7.36
N ALA A 189 16.68 -21.18 -8.34
CA ALA A 189 16.72 -20.09 -9.31
C ALA A 189 15.57 -20.16 -10.32
N ILE A 190 14.97 -19.00 -10.61
CA ILE A 190 14.05 -18.77 -11.73
C ILE A 190 14.88 -18.37 -12.95
N GLY A 191 14.59 -18.98 -14.10
CA GLY A 191 15.28 -18.68 -15.35
C GLY A 191 16.77 -19.07 -15.33
N ASP A 192 17.62 -18.28 -16.01
CA ASP A 192 19.06 -18.51 -16.04
C ASP A 192 19.78 -17.91 -14.82
N ALA A 193 20.21 -18.77 -13.89
CA ALA A 193 20.92 -18.37 -12.68
C ALA A 193 22.23 -17.58 -12.92
N LYS A 194 22.81 -17.63 -14.13
CA LYS A 194 24.07 -16.95 -14.46
C LYS A 194 23.87 -15.67 -15.27
N ALA A 195 22.65 -15.37 -15.71
CA ALA A 195 22.41 -14.21 -16.55
C ALA A 195 22.67 -12.90 -15.78
N ASP A 196 23.34 -11.97 -16.45
CA ASP A 196 23.56 -10.62 -15.94
C ASP A 196 23.14 -9.61 -17.01
N TRP A 197 21.94 -9.08 -16.83
CA TRP A 197 21.30 -8.17 -17.76
C TRP A 197 21.55 -6.69 -17.42
N ARG A 198 22.29 -6.43 -16.34
CA ARG A 198 22.70 -5.08 -15.95
C ARG A 198 23.59 -4.49 -17.02
N SER A 199 23.27 -3.27 -17.45
CA SER A 199 24.11 -2.53 -18.37
C SER A 199 25.39 -2.13 -17.64
N THR A 200 26.53 -2.32 -18.31
CA THR A 200 27.85 -2.04 -17.73
C THR A 200 28.37 -0.65 -18.08
N SER A 201 27.87 -0.07 -19.17
CA SER A 201 28.23 1.26 -19.67
C SER A 201 27.14 1.76 -20.62
N GLY A 202 27.33 2.98 -21.15
CA GLY A 202 26.42 3.61 -22.12
C GLY A 202 25.77 4.87 -21.55
N GLU A 203 25.48 5.80 -22.45
CA GLU A 203 24.83 7.07 -22.16
C GLU A 203 23.85 7.37 -23.30
N VAL A 204 22.65 7.85 -22.95
CA VAL A 204 21.63 8.24 -23.94
C VAL A 204 21.07 9.62 -23.61
N PRO A 205 20.54 10.37 -24.58
CA PRO A 205 19.96 11.69 -24.33
C PRO A 205 18.85 11.63 -23.27
N GLN A 206 18.89 12.58 -22.34
CA GLN A 206 17.90 12.73 -21.28
C GLN A 206 17.42 14.19 -21.23
N PRO A 207 16.12 14.48 -21.46
CA PRO A 207 15.62 15.86 -21.40
C PRO A 207 15.57 16.39 -19.96
N ASP A 208 15.26 15.51 -19.01
CA ASP A 208 15.05 15.81 -17.60
C ASP A 208 16.39 16.16 -16.92
N LYS A 209 16.41 17.25 -16.12
CA LYS A 209 17.63 17.66 -15.39
C LYS A 209 17.95 16.70 -14.23
N THR A 210 16.92 16.19 -13.56
CA THR A 210 17.06 15.29 -12.41
C THR A 210 17.69 13.97 -12.84
N GLY A 211 18.83 13.61 -12.25
CA GLY A 211 19.55 12.37 -12.56
C GLY A 211 20.41 12.41 -13.84
N ALA A 212 20.37 13.49 -14.61
CA ALA A 212 21.19 13.64 -15.81
C ALA A 212 22.64 13.99 -15.48
N LYS A 213 23.58 13.41 -16.24
CA LYS A 213 24.95 13.91 -16.38
C LYS A 213 24.96 15.01 -17.43
N ILE A 214 25.58 16.14 -17.11
CA ILE A 214 25.78 17.25 -18.04
C ILE A 214 27.15 17.10 -18.68
N LEU A 215 27.20 16.95 -20.00
CA LEU A 215 28.42 16.89 -20.79
C LEU A 215 29.02 18.29 -20.98
N ALA A 216 30.26 18.36 -21.46
CA ALA A 216 31.00 19.62 -21.61
C ALA A 216 30.32 20.61 -22.59
N ASP A 217 29.56 20.10 -23.55
CA ASP A 217 28.76 20.87 -24.51
C ASP A 217 27.38 21.30 -23.98
N GLY A 218 27.07 20.97 -22.72
CA GLY A 218 25.77 21.23 -22.08
C GLY A 218 24.71 20.16 -22.36
N THR A 219 25.01 19.14 -23.17
CA THR A 219 24.10 18.03 -23.44
C THR A 219 23.83 17.25 -22.16
N LYS A 220 22.56 16.94 -21.91
CA LYS A 220 22.14 16.10 -20.79
C LYS A 220 22.01 14.64 -21.25
N VAL A 221 22.66 13.74 -20.54
CA VAL A 221 22.60 12.30 -20.81
C VAL A 221 22.29 11.52 -19.55
N ALA A 222 21.58 10.40 -19.72
CA ALA A 222 21.37 9.38 -18.70
C ALA A 222 22.46 8.31 -18.82
N PRO A 223 23.32 8.13 -17.81
CA PRO A 223 24.17 6.95 -17.72
C PRO A 223 23.32 5.69 -17.54
N LEU A 224 23.71 4.61 -18.20
CA LEU A 224 22.96 3.36 -18.21
C LEU A 224 23.50 2.31 -17.25
N ALA A 225 24.73 2.49 -16.75
CA ALA A 225 25.36 1.54 -15.83
C ALA A 225 24.43 1.22 -14.63
N GLY A 226 24.22 -0.08 -14.39
CA GLY A 226 23.35 -0.58 -13.34
C GLY A 226 21.85 -0.69 -13.67
N ARG A 227 21.42 -0.32 -14.89
CA ARG A 227 20.03 -0.49 -15.36
C ARG A 227 19.84 -1.83 -16.08
N ILE A 228 18.64 -2.40 -15.97
CA ILE A 228 18.26 -3.68 -16.60
C ILE A 228 17.23 -3.42 -17.72
N LEU A 229 17.72 -3.09 -18.92
CA LEU A 229 16.89 -2.68 -20.06
C LEU A 229 16.78 -3.77 -21.15
N LYS A 230 17.25 -4.98 -20.85
CA LYS A 230 17.26 -6.16 -21.72
C LYS A 230 17.04 -7.42 -20.87
N GLY A 231 16.93 -8.56 -21.52
CA GLY A 231 16.67 -9.84 -20.88
C GLY A 231 15.18 -10.08 -20.61
N PRO A 232 14.82 -11.34 -20.32
CA PRO A 232 13.45 -11.70 -19.99
C PRO A 232 13.01 -11.09 -18.65
N GLU A 233 11.71 -10.84 -18.55
CA GLU A 233 11.04 -10.37 -17.35
C GLU A 233 9.92 -11.36 -17.03
N TYR A 234 9.73 -11.68 -15.76
CA TYR A 234 8.76 -12.69 -15.33
C TYR A 234 7.78 -12.10 -14.31
N LEU A 235 6.57 -12.66 -14.26
CA LEU A 235 5.66 -12.59 -13.12
C LEU A 235 5.68 -13.96 -12.44
N THR A 236 5.95 -14.00 -11.14
CA THR A 236 5.96 -15.25 -10.37
C THR A 236 5.02 -15.17 -9.17
N VAL A 237 4.26 -16.24 -8.96
CA VAL A 237 3.50 -16.52 -7.75
C VAL A 237 4.30 -17.48 -6.88
N PHE A 238 4.43 -17.18 -5.60
CA PHE A 238 5.18 -17.90 -4.60
C PHE A 238 4.26 -18.44 -3.50
N ASP A 239 4.52 -19.65 -3.04
CA ASP A 239 3.83 -20.27 -1.89
C ASP A 239 4.11 -19.46 -0.62
N GLY A 240 3.05 -19.05 0.07
CA GLY A 240 3.17 -18.21 1.27
C GLY A 240 3.99 -18.84 2.39
N ARG A 241 3.97 -20.16 2.57
CA ARG A 241 4.62 -20.84 3.70
C ARG A 241 6.11 -21.05 3.49
N THR A 242 6.50 -21.21 2.24
CA THR A 242 7.86 -21.66 1.87
C THR A 242 8.61 -20.67 1.00
N GLY A 243 7.92 -19.68 0.42
CA GLY A 243 8.48 -18.78 -0.58
C GLY A 243 8.86 -19.49 -1.88
N ARG A 244 8.49 -20.76 -2.06
CA ARG A 244 8.80 -21.54 -3.27
C ARG A 244 8.02 -21.01 -4.47
N ALA A 245 8.66 -20.89 -5.63
CA ALA A 245 7.95 -20.51 -6.86
C ALA A 245 6.92 -21.58 -7.24
N LEU A 246 5.65 -21.17 -7.37
CA LEU A 246 4.52 -22.01 -7.77
C LEU A 246 4.26 -21.96 -9.27
N ALA A 247 4.18 -20.74 -9.82
CA ALA A 247 3.98 -20.51 -11.24
C ALA A 247 4.74 -19.25 -11.68
N THR A 248 5.37 -19.33 -12.85
CA THR A 248 6.10 -18.22 -13.47
C THR A 248 5.62 -18.08 -14.91
N ALA A 249 5.27 -16.87 -15.31
CA ALA A 249 4.95 -16.51 -16.69
C ALA A 249 5.81 -15.32 -17.15
N PRO A 250 5.97 -15.08 -18.45
CA PRO A 250 6.51 -13.82 -18.94
C PRO A 250 5.73 -12.63 -18.36
N TYR A 251 6.44 -11.61 -17.89
CA TYR A 251 5.82 -10.39 -17.38
C TYR A 251 5.10 -9.67 -18.52
N ASP A 252 3.83 -9.36 -18.31
CA ASP A 252 3.02 -8.52 -19.19
C ASP A 252 2.51 -7.35 -18.36
N PRO A 253 2.69 -6.10 -18.81
CA PRO A 253 3.23 -5.68 -20.11
C PRO A 253 4.75 -5.86 -20.31
N PRO A 254 5.22 -6.39 -21.46
CA PRO A 254 6.64 -6.52 -21.74
C PRO A 254 7.28 -5.15 -21.95
N ARG A 255 8.59 -5.06 -21.76
CA ARG A 255 9.35 -3.84 -22.03
C ARG A 255 9.18 -3.36 -23.46
N TYR A 256 9.15 -4.31 -24.39
CA TYR A 256 8.91 -4.11 -25.81
C TYR A 256 8.46 -5.43 -26.42
N PRO A 257 7.69 -5.46 -27.52
CA PRO A 257 7.45 -6.69 -28.26
C PRO A 257 8.77 -7.39 -28.63
N GLY A 258 9.04 -8.56 -28.04
CA GLY A 258 10.33 -9.28 -28.19
C GLY A 258 11.42 -8.93 -27.16
N GLY A 259 11.15 -8.09 -26.17
CA GLY A 259 11.89 -7.95 -24.90
C GLY A 259 13.14 -7.08 -24.88
N ASN A 260 13.90 -7.00 -25.99
CA ASN A 260 15.20 -6.32 -26.07
C ASN A 260 15.16 -5.09 -27.01
N PRO A 261 14.51 -4.00 -26.61
CA PRO A 261 14.42 -2.80 -27.44
C PRO A 261 15.75 -2.05 -27.54
N THR A 262 15.94 -1.36 -28.66
CA THR A 262 16.91 -0.26 -28.78
C THR A 262 16.45 0.95 -27.97
N PHE A 263 17.35 1.90 -27.72
CA PHE A 263 17.00 3.14 -26.99
C PHE A 263 15.95 3.98 -27.72
N GLU A 264 15.96 3.98 -29.05
CA GLU A 264 14.95 4.66 -29.87
C GLU A 264 13.60 3.98 -29.71
N GLN A 265 13.54 2.64 -29.81
CA GLN A 265 12.31 1.88 -29.56
C GLN A 265 11.76 2.10 -28.15
N MET A 266 12.63 2.17 -27.13
CA MET A 266 12.22 2.50 -25.76
C MET A 266 11.61 3.89 -25.68
N ARG A 267 12.29 4.89 -26.24
CA ARG A 267 11.81 6.27 -26.26
C ARG A 267 10.47 6.39 -26.96
N ASP A 268 10.32 5.77 -28.12
CA ASP A 268 9.11 5.85 -28.93
C ASP A 268 7.94 5.08 -28.27
N THR A 269 8.23 4.08 -27.43
CA THR A 269 7.22 3.29 -26.71
C THR A 269 6.80 3.90 -25.37
N TRP A 270 7.75 4.38 -24.56
CA TRP A 270 7.51 4.78 -23.16
C TRP A 270 7.81 6.26 -22.87
N GLY A 271 8.38 6.99 -23.83
CA GLY A 271 8.71 8.41 -23.70
C GLY A 271 10.16 8.72 -23.31
N ASP A 272 10.99 7.71 -23.01
CA ASP A 272 12.44 7.88 -22.86
C ASP A 272 13.24 6.60 -23.18
N GLY A 273 14.52 6.78 -23.52
CA GLY A 273 15.41 5.68 -23.93
C GLY A 273 16.22 5.05 -22.79
N TYR A 274 16.11 5.54 -21.55
CA TYR A 274 16.95 5.09 -20.43
C TYR A 274 16.18 4.33 -19.35
N GLY A 275 14.91 4.03 -19.61
CA GLY A 275 14.07 3.19 -18.78
C GLY A 275 13.57 3.88 -17.52
N ASN A 276 13.43 5.21 -17.54
CA ASN A 276 12.75 5.89 -16.44
C ASN A 276 11.26 5.56 -16.46
N ARG A 277 10.57 5.94 -17.54
CA ARG A 277 9.12 5.74 -17.70
C ARG A 277 8.71 4.28 -17.89
N SER A 278 9.57 3.47 -18.52
CA SER A 278 9.26 2.05 -18.73
C SER A 278 9.30 1.24 -17.44
N ASP A 279 10.14 1.60 -16.48
CA ASP A 279 10.30 0.80 -15.26
C ASP A 279 9.51 1.41 -14.08
N ARG A 280 8.43 2.11 -14.42
CA ARG A 280 7.43 2.59 -13.48
C ARG A 280 6.36 1.52 -13.33
N PHE A 281 6.47 0.69 -12.30
CA PHE A 281 5.54 -0.41 -12.05
C PHE A 281 4.58 -0.09 -10.92
N LEU A 282 3.33 -0.52 -11.05
CA LEU A 282 2.33 -0.55 -9.98
C LEU A 282 1.75 -1.96 -9.87
N ALA A 283 1.23 -2.33 -8.70
CA ALA A 283 0.49 -3.57 -8.52
C ALA A 283 -0.68 -3.40 -7.56
N GLY A 284 -1.66 -4.29 -7.67
CA GLY A 284 -2.85 -4.32 -6.83
C GLY A 284 -3.52 -5.69 -6.85
N THR A 285 -4.53 -5.86 -6.01
CA THR A 285 -5.39 -7.05 -5.98
C THR A 285 -6.84 -6.62 -6.08
N ALA A 286 -7.59 -7.22 -7.01
CA ALA A 286 -8.96 -6.84 -7.34
C ALA A 286 -9.87 -8.05 -7.54
N TYR A 287 -11.09 -8.00 -7.04
CA TYR A 287 -12.14 -8.98 -7.27
C TYR A 287 -12.86 -8.69 -8.59
N LEU A 288 -12.18 -8.89 -9.72
CA LEU A 288 -12.68 -8.61 -11.08
C LEU A 288 -13.86 -9.49 -11.54
N ASP A 289 -14.21 -10.52 -10.77
CA ASP A 289 -15.43 -11.33 -10.97
C ASP A 289 -16.42 -11.18 -9.80
N GLY A 290 -16.11 -10.29 -8.86
CA GLY A 290 -16.86 -10.02 -7.64
C GLY A 290 -16.75 -11.10 -6.56
N ARG A 291 -15.85 -12.07 -6.70
CA ARG A 291 -15.78 -13.24 -5.81
C ARG A 291 -14.38 -13.73 -5.50
N HIS A 292 -13.50 -13.76 -6.49
CA HIS A 292 -12.15 -14.29 -6.35
C HIS A 292 -11.12 -13.23 -6.74
N PRO A 293 -10.01 -13.12 -5.98
CA PRO A 293 -9.02 -12.08 -6.20
C PRO A 293 -8.16 -12.35 -7.45
N SER A 294 -7.97 -11.30 -8.24
CA SER A 294 -7.09 -11.23 -9.41
C SER A 294 -5.92 -10.32 -9.09
N MET A 295 -4.76 -10.59 -9.66
CA MET A 295 -3.58 -9.73 -9.58
C MET A 295 -3.64 -8.65 -10.68
N ILE A 296 -3.37 -7.41 -10.31
CA ILE A 296 -3.22 -6.29 -11.24
C ILE A 296 -1.74 -5.89 -11.28
N PHE A 297 -1.16 -5.83 -12.47
CA PHE A 297 0.21 -5.35 -12.68
C PHE A 297 0.25 -4.29 -13.79
N GLY A 298 0.71 -3.10 -13.43
CA GLY A 298 0.81 -1.94 -14.33
C GLY A 298 2.25 -1.61 -14.69
N ARG A 299 2.45 -1.04 -15.89
CA ARG A 299 3.71 -0.46 -16.35
C ARG A 299 3.46 0.86 -17.08
N GLY A 300 4.18 1.89 -16.66
CA GLY A 300 4.10 3.23 -17.22
C GLY A 300 2.86 4.01 -16.77
N TYR A 301 3.07 5.29 -16.46
CA TYR A 301 1.97 6.21 -16.13
C TYR A 301 2.17 7.66 -16.60
N TYR A 302 3.40 8.05 -16.97
CA TYR A 302 3.70 9.38 -17.50
C TYR A 302 3.39 9.56 -19.00
N ALA A 303 3.36 8.45 -19.76
CA ALA A 303 3.13 8.43 -21.20
C ALA A 303 2.28 7.21 -21.55
N ARG A 304 2.82 6.19 -22.21
CA ARG A 304 2.12 4.91 -22.38
C ARG A 304 1.84 4.28 -21.01
N THR A 305 0.63 3.78 -20.84
CA THR A 305 0.16 3.08 -19.65
C THR A 305 -0.44 1.76 -20.06
N VAL A 306 0.02 0.68 -19.43
CA VAL A 306 -0.48 -0.66 -19.69
C VAL A 306 -0.75 -1.35 -18.36
N ILE A 307 -1.92 -1.96 -18.22
CA ILE A 307 -2.37 -2.66 -17.02
C ILE A 307 -2.77 -4.07 -17.45
N ALA A 308 -2.23 -5.09 -16.80
CA ALA A 308 -2.58 -6.48 -17.03
C ALA A 308 -3.19 -7.11 -15.78
N ALA A 309 -4.28 -7.83 -15.98
CA ALA A 309 -4.92 -8.62 -14.94
C ALA A 309 -4.56 -10.10 -15.10
N TRP A 310 -4.32 -10.78 -13.97
CA TRP A 310 -3.93 -12.18 -13.93
C TRP A 310 -4.69 -12.94 -12.84
N ASP A 311 -5.05 -14.18 -13.15
CA ASP A 311 -5.66 -15.11 -12.22
C ASP A 311 -4.64 -16.20 -11.86
N TYR A 312 -4.57 -16.59 -10.59
CA TYR A 312 -3.87 -17.79 -10.16
C TYR A 312 -4.87 -18.76 -9.54
N ARG A 313 -5.15 -19.86 -10.24
CA ARG A 313 -6.14 -20.87 -9.83
C ARG A 313 -5.63 -22.26 -10.14
N ALA A 314 -5.81 -23.19 -9.21
CA ALA A 314 -5.46 -24.60 -9.39
C ALA A 314 -4.02 -24.79 -9.93
N GLY A 315 -3.06 -24.03 -9.39
CA GLY A 315 -1.65 -24.10 -9.79
C GLY A 315 -1.30 -23.43 -11.12
N LYS A 316 -2.20 -22.67 -11.73
CA LYS A 316 -1.96 -22.03 -13.03
C LYS A 316 -2.11 -20.51 -12.95
N LEU A 317 -1.09 -19.81 -13.44
CA LEU A 317 -1.10 -18.37 -13.66
C LEU A 317 -1.61 -18.09 -15.09
N THR A 318 -2.73 -17.40 -15.22
CA THR A 318 -3.39 -17.10 -16.49
C THR A 318 -3.71 -15.63 -16.63
N LYS A 319 -3.34 -15.03 -17.76
CA LYS A 319 -3.70 -13.63 -18.03
C LYS A 319 -5.19 -13.52 -18.34
N ARG A 320 -5.87 -12.61 -17.66
CA ARG A 320 -7.30 -12.32 -17.83
C ARG A 320 -7.53 -11.30 -18.94
N TRP A 321 -6.90 -10.13 -18.84
CA TRP A 321 -6.98 -9.08 -19.85
C TRP A 321 -5.76 -8.15 -19.81
N THR A 322 -5.61 -7.32 -20.84
CA THR A 322 -4.63 -6.23 -20.90
C THR A 322 -5.32 -4.96 -21.38
N PHE A 323 -5.24 -3.89 -20.59
CA PHE A 323 -5.55 -2.53 -21.00
C PHE A 323 -4.27 -1.84 -21.47
N ASP A 324 -4.28 -1.19 -22.63
CA ASP A 324 -3.11 -0.48 -23.18
C ASP A 324 -3.54 0.87 -23.75
N SER A 325 -2.94 1.97 -23.26
CA SER A 325 -3.23 3.33 -23.74
C SER A 325 -2.78 3.57 -25.18
N ALA A 326 -1.88 2.74 -25.72
CA ALA A 326 -1.46 2.79 -27.12
C ALA A 326 -2.43 2.05 -28.07
N ALA A 327 -3.39 1.29 -27.53
CA ALA A 327 -4.40 0.63 -28.36
C ALA A 327 -5.39 1.66 -28.95
N PRO A 328 -5.95 1.40 -30.15
CA PRO A 328 -6.94 2.30 -30.76
C PRO A 328 -8.10 2.60 -29.83
N GLY A 329 -8.41 3.89 -29.64
CA GLY A 329 -9.47 4.36 -28.74
C GLY A 329 -9.04 4.71 -27.32
N ASN A 330 -7.83 4.32 -26.89
CA ASN A 330 -7.38 4.51 -25.51
C ASN A 330 -6.35 5.65 -25.32
N ALA A 331 -6.07 6.45 -26.36
CA ALA A 331 -4.99 7.43 -26.33
C ALA A 331 -5.13 8.47 -25.19
N GLU A 332 -6.35 8.81 -24.79
CA GLU A 332 -6.63 9.78 -23.72
C GLU A 332 -6.31 9.24 -22.30
N TYR A 333 -6.07 7.94 -22.16
CA TYR A 333 -5.65 7.31 -20.91
C TYR A 333 -4.12 7.38 -20.70
N ALA A 334 -3.37 7.78 -21.72
CA ALA A 334 -1.93 7.98 -21.60
C ALA A 334 -1.60 9.18 -20.68
N GLY A 335 -0.61 9.03 -19.80
CA GLY A 335 -0.17 10.12 -18.93
C GLY A 335 -1.19 10.48 -17.84
N ARG A 336 -1.85 9.47 -17.26
CA ARG A 336 -2.92 9.64 -16.24
C ARG A 336 -2.63 8.98 -14.91
N GLY A 337 -1.73 7.99 -14.87
CA GLY A 337 -1.48 7.25 -13.63
C GLY A 337 -0.70 8.06 -12.61
N ASN A 338 -0.84 7.66 -11.35
CA ASN A 338 -0.06 8.18 -10.22
C ASN A 338 1.10 7.23 -9.87
N HIS A 339 1.80 7.50 -8.78
CA HIS A 339 2.72 6.57 -8.13
C HIS A 339 2.02 5.51 -7.26
N GLN A 340 0.74 5.26 -7.52
CA GLN A 340 -0.14 4.37 -6.77
C GLN A 340 -1.39 4.10 -7.61
N LEU A 341 -2.19 3.14 -7.16
CA LEU A 341 -3.54 2.85 -7.66
C LEU A 341 -4.47 2.62 -6.47
N SER A 342 -5.76 2.60 -6.72
CA SER A 342 -6.79 2.11 -5.79
C SER A 342 -7.67 1.10 -6.49
N ILE A 343 -8.26 0.21 -5.71
CA ILE A 343 -9.14 -0.86 -6.18
C ILE A 343 -10.46 -0.71 -5.44
N ALA A 344 -11.57 -0.65 -6.17
CA ALA A 344 -12.89 -0.48 -5.62
C ALA A 344 -13.99 -0.83 -6.63
N ASP A 345 -15.09 -1.42 -6.18
CA ASP A 345 -16.37 -1.42 -6.89
C ASP A 345 -16.95 0.00 -6.87
N VAL A 346 -16.65 0.77 -7.93
CA VAL A 346 -17.07 2.16 -8.04
C VAL A 346 -18.42 2.30 -8.73
N ASP A 347 -18.85 1.29 -9.49
CA ASP A 347 -20.07 1.36 -10.28
C ASP A 347 -21.26 0.56 -9.71
N GLY A 348 -21.01 -0.21 -8.65
CA GLY A 348 -21.98 -0.93 -7.84
C GLY A 348 -22.42 -2.27 -8.44
N ASP A 349 -21.66 -2.84 -9.38
CA ASP A 349 -21.96 -4.13 -9.98
C ASP A 349 -21.46 -5.35 -9.16
N GLY A 350 -20.75 -5.08 -8.06
CA GLY A 350 -20.17 -6.07 -7.16
C GLY A 350 -18.77 -6.54 -7.56
N ARG A 351 -18.13 -5.91 -8.54
CA ARG A 351 -16.77 -6.21 -9.01
C ARG A 351 -15.89 -4.99 -8.85
N ASP A 352 -14.60 -5.23 -8.72
CA ASP A 352 -13.66 -4.13 -8.52
C ASP A 352 -13.17 -3.53 -9.85
N GLU A 353 -13.15 -2.21 -9.92
CA GLU A 353 -12.45 -1.42 -10.91
C GLU A 353 -11.02 -1.07 -10.44
N VAL A 354 -10.17 -0.69 -11.39
CA VAL A 354 -8.83 -0.17 -11.13
C VAL A 354 -8.81 1.35 -11.32
N VAL A 355 -8.85 2.09 -10.21
CA VAL A 355 -8.67 3.55 -10.20
C VAL A 355 -7.17 3.85 -10.26
N TYR A 356 -6.70 4.39 -11.38
CA TYR A 356 -5.28 4.52 -11.72
C TYR A 356 -4.93 6.00 -11.90
N GLY A 357 -4.94 6.76 -10.80
CA GLY A 357 -4.67 8.20 -10.80
C GLY A 357 -5.84 9.04 -11.35
N SER A 358 -5.65 9.62 -12.53
CA SER A 358 -6.64 10.46 -13.22
C SER A 358 -7.46 9.70 -14.27
N MET A 359 -7.55 8.38 -14.13
CA MET A 359 -8.37 7.49 -14.96
C MET A 359 -8.83 6.28 -14.14
N ALA A 360 -9.84 5.56 -14.64
CA ALA A 360 -10.23 4.25 -14.14
C ALA A 360 -10.36 3.24 -15.29
N VAL A 361 -10.03 1.98 -15.01
CA VAL A 361 -10.21 0.83 -15.89
C VAL A 361 -11.21 -0.12 -15.26
N ASP A 362 -12.18 -0.53 -16.06
CA ASP A 362 -13.31 -1.37 -15.72
C ASP A 362 -12.89 -2.81 -15.35
N ASP A 363 -13.74 -3.57 -14.65
CA ASP A 363 -13.52 -4.97 -14.21
C ASP A 363 -13.04 -5.90 -15.36
N ASN A 364 -13.50 -5.57 -16.57
CA ASN A 364 -13.27 -6.29 -17.81
C ASN A 364 -12.09 -5.77 -18.64
N GLY A 365 -11.32 -4.80 -18.13
CA GLY A 365 -10.11 -4.29 -18.77
C GLY A 365 -10.33 -3.20 -19.82
N LYS A 366 -11.54 -2.66 -19.93
CA LYS A 366 -11.83 -1.47 -20.77
C LYS A 366 -11.60 -0.19 -19.97
N GLY A 367 -11.30 0.91 -20.66
CA GLY A 367 -11.30 2.20 -19.98
C GLY A 367 -12.71 2.57 -19.53
N LEU A 368 -12.87 2.91 -18.24
CA LEU A 368 -14.14 3.36 -17.66
C LEU A 368 -14.30 4.88 -17.84
N TRP A 369 -13.32 5.64 -17.34
CA TRP A 369 -13.24 7.09 -17.54
C TRP A 369 -11.79 7.60 -17.47
N THR A 370 -11.55 8.78 -18.02
CA THR A 370 -10.27 9.51 -17.91
C THR A 370 -10.54 11.01 -17.81
N GLN A 371 -9.73 11.72 -17.03
CA GLN A 371 -9.77 13.18 -16.90
C GLN A 371 -8.40 13.78 -17.25
N PRO A 372 -8.31 14.92 -17.96
CA PRO A 372 -7.03 15.55 -18.33
C PRO A 372 -6.35 16.26 -17.14
N LEU A 373 -6.43 15.66 -15.94
CA LEU A 373 -5.79 16.13 -14.71
C LEU A 373 -4.33 15.69 -14.61
N HIS A 374 -3.94 14.73 -15.45
CA HIS A 374 -2.58 14.19 -15.57
C HIS A 374 -2.06 13.50 -14.30
N HIS A 375 -0.75 13.30 -14.21
CA HIS A 375 -0.07 12.60 -13.13
C HIS A 375 -0.16 13.35 -11.78
N GLY A 376 -0.24 12.58 -10.70
CA GLY A 376 -0.18 13.04 -9.32
C GLY A 376 0.55 12.10 -8.36
N ASP A 377 0.86 12.63 -7.18
CA ASP A 377 1.65 11.94 -6.14
C ASP A 377 0.80 11.33 -5.02
N THR A 378 -0.45 11.76 -4.84
CA THR A 378 -1.37 11.22 -3.81
C THR A 378 -2.80 11.05 -4.33
N MET A 379 -3.51 10.04 -3.81
CA MET A 379 -4.88 9.69 -4.21
C MET A 379 -5.58 8.92 -3.09
N HIS A 380 -6.86 9.20 -2.90
CA HIS A 380 -7.75 8.67 -1.85
C HIS A 380 -9.05 8.26 -2.52
N VAL A 381 -9.50 7.03 -2.29
CA VAL A 381 -10.74 6.48 -2.89
C VAL A 381 -11.53 5.77 -1.80
N GLY A 382 -12.76 6.21 -1.58
CA GLY A 382 -13.65 5.72 -0.52
C GLY A 382 -14.99 6.47 -0.52
N ASP A 383 -15.81 6.25 0.49
CA ASP A 383 -17.03 7.04 0.75
C ASP A 383 -16.64 8.35 1.45
N LEU A 384 -16.05 9.29 0.69
CA LEU A 384 -15.38 10.49 1.21
C LEU A 384 -16.37 11.65 1.44
N ASP A 385 -17.43 11.73 0.62
CA ASP A 385 -18.60 12.58 0.84
C ASP A 385 -19.83 11.68 0.99
N PRO A 386 -20.18 11.24 2.20
CA PRO A 386 -21.25 10.28 2.42
C PRO A 386 -22.67 10.83 2.18
N LEU A 387 -22.78 12.11 1.80
CA LEU A 387 -24.00 12.75 1.32
C LEU A 387 -24.12 12.71 -0.22
N HIS A 388 -23.04 12.39 -0.92
CA HIS A 388 -23.01 12.08 -2.34
C HIS A 388 -23.12 10.55 -2.53
N PRO A 389 -24.12 10.02 -3.25
CA PRO A 389 -24.26 8.57 -3.42
C PRO A 389 -23.13 7.99 -4.29
N GLY A 390 -22.40 7.01 -3.76
CA GLY A 390 -21.33 6.32 -4.47
C GLY A 390 -20.03 6.41 -3.69
N LEU A 391 -18.91 6.29 -4.40
CA LEU A 391 -17.59 6.56 -3.87
C LEU A 391 -17.02 7.79 -4.56
N GLU A 392 -16.10 8.46 -3.89
CA GLU A 392 -15.34 9.57 -4.43
C GLU A 392 -13.87 9.19 -4.60
N LYS A 393 -13.24 9.83 -5.59
CA LYS A 393 -11.79 9.87 -5.75
C LYS A 393 -11.30 11.28 -5.51
N TRP A 394 -10.44 11.46 -4.52
CA TRP A 394 -9.73 12.71 -4.30
C TRP A 394 -8.23 12.55 -4.56
N GLY A 395 -7.56 13.59 -5.06
CA GLY A 395 -6.10 13.57 -5.17
C GLY A 395 -5.49 14.90 -5.60
N VAL A 396 -4.17 14.90 -5.66
CA VAL A 396 -3.33 16.06 -6.02
C VAL A 396 -2.57 15.82 -7.31
N PHE A 397 -2.08 16.88 -7.96
CA PHE A 397 -1.47 16.80 -9.29
C PHE A 397 -0.10 17.49 -9.38
N GLU A 398 0.84 16.84 -10.08
CA GLU A 398 2.21 17.35 -10.32
C GLU A 398 2.25 18.25 -11.56
N GLU A 399 1.52 17.85 -12.61
CA GLU A 399 1.57 18.49 -13.93
C GLU A 399 0.63 19.71 -14.05
N VAL A 400 0.66 20.58 -13.05
CA VAL A 400 -0.25 21.73 -12.87
C VAL A 400 -0.31 22.65 -14.10
N LYS A 401 0.82 22.86 -14.78
CA LYS A 401 0.83 23.68 -16.02
C LYS A 401 0.13 23.01 -17.20
N ARG A 402 0.08 21.68 -17.23
CA ARG A 402 -0.53 20.89 -18.32
C ARG A 402 -2.02 20.66 -18.09
N ASN A 403 -2.46 20.61 -16.83
CA ASN A 403 -3.86 20.35 -16.49
C ASN A 403 -4.73 21.61 -16.30
N GLY A 404 -4.21 22.79 -16.65
CA GLY A 404 -4.94 24.06 -16.56
C GLY A 404 -4.90 24.74 -15.19
N GLY A 405 -3.86 24.49 -14.40
CA GLY A 405 -3.64 25.17 -13.11
C GLY A 405 -4.35 24.50 -11.93
N ILE A 406 -4.60 23.19 -12.01
CA ILE A 406 -5.35 22.44 -10.98
C ILE A 406 -4.35 21.72 -10.07
N GLY A 407 -4.41 22.00 -8.77
CA GLY A 407 -3.57 21.36 -7.75
C GLY A 407 -4.21 20.13 -7.11
N SER A 408 -5.53 20.15 -6.91
CA SER A 408 -6.29 19.02 -6.38
C SER A 408 -7.74 19.01 -6.87
N ALA A 409 -8.39 17.85 -6.85
CA ALA A 409 -9.79 17.69 -7.23
C ALA A 409 -10.44 16.49 -6.55
N LEU A 410 -11.74 16.65 -6.24
CA LEU A 410 -12.66 15.57 -5.87
C LEU A 410 -13.48 15.18 -7.11
N LEU A 411 -13.54 13.90 -7.39
CA LEU A 411 -14.27 13.32 -8.51
C LEU A 411 -15.23 12.27 -7.99
N ASP A 412 -16.38 12.12 -8.65
CA ASP A 412 -17.19 10.91 -8.56
C ASP A 412 -16.37 9.73 -9.10
N ALA A 413 -16.18 8.68 -8.30
CA ALA A 413 -15.28 7.58 -8.63
C ALA A 413 -15.80 6.70 -9.77
N ARG A 414 -17.13 6.67 -9.99
CA ARG A 414 -17.78 5.88 -11.04
C ARG A 414 -17.62 6.49 -12.42
N THR A 415 -17.77 7.81 -12.51
CA THR A 415 -17.93 8.55 -13.77
C THR A 415 -16.73 9.42 -14.09
N GLY A 416 -15.91 9.73 -13.09
CA GLY A 416 -14.85 10.71 -13.19
C GLY A 416 -15.34 12.14 -13.26
N GLU A 417 -16.63 12.43 -13.01
CA GLU A 417 -17.15 13.79 -12.96
C GLU A 417 -16.43 14.58 -11.87
N VAL A 418 -15.90 15.76 -12.22
CA VAL A 418 -15.23 16.63 -11.25
C VAL A 418 -16.28 17.36 -10.41
N LEU A 419 -16.40 16.98 -9.14
CA LEU A 419 -17.32 17.58 -8.19
C LEU A 419 -16.83 18.96 -7.76
N TRP A 420 -15.54 19.07 -7.44
CA TRP A 420 -14.86 20.36 -7.23
C TRP A 420 -13.35 20.25 -7.43
N LYS A 421 -12.68 21.39 -7.57
CA LYS A 421 -11.23 21.49 -7.77
C LYS A 421 -10.63 22.71 -7.08
N LYS A 422 -9.33 22.65 -6.78
CA LYS A 422 -8.55 23.76 -6.23
C LYS A 422 -7.37 24.12 -7.12
N PRO A 423 -7.10 25.42 -7.29
CA PRO A 423 -6.01 25.86 -8.14
C PRO A 423 -4.65 25.62 -7.49
N ALA A 424 -3.61 25.56 -8.31
CA ALA A 424 -2.22 25.65 -7.91
C ALA A 424 -1.39 26.32 -9.01
N ASP A 425 -0.24 26.87 -8.64
CA ASP A 425 0.72 27.44 -9.59
C ASP A 425 1.89 26.48 -9.89
N THR A 426 2.14 25.53 -8.98
CA THR A 426 3.22 24.56 -9.02
C THR A 426 2.74 23.21 -8.53
N ASP A 427 3.56 22.18 -8.73
CA ASP A 427 3.38 20.83 -8.22
C ASP A 427 2.78 20.80 -6.80
N THR A 428 1.68 20.06 -6.66
CA THR A 428 1.10 19.70 -5.37
C THR A 428 1.51 18.27 -5.03
N GLY A 429 2.70 18.10 -4.47
CA GLY A 429 3.30 16.78 -4.27
C GLY A 429 2.77 15.96 -3.07
N ARG A 430 1.85 16.52 -2.27
CA ARG A 430 1.17 15.80 -1.17
C ARG A 430 -0.27 16.26 -1.01
N GLY A 431 -1.13 15.35 -0.63
CA GLY A 431 -2.49 15.62 -0.16
C GLY A 431 -3.02 14.46 0.66
N LEU A 432 -3.96 14.74 1.55
CA LEU A 432 -4.64 13.75 2.40
C LEU A 432 -6.15 14.06 2.44
N ALA A 433 -6.96 13.01 2.41
CA ALA A 433 -8.39 13.03 2.69
C ALA A 433 -8.62 12.20 3.97
N ALA A 434 -9.33 12.77 4.95
CA ALA A 434 -9.66 12.09 6.21
C ALA A 434 -10.72 12.87 7.00
N ASP A 435 -11.71 12.19 7.57
CA ASP A 435 -12.64 12.75 8.57
C ASP A 435 -11.90 13.10 9.86
N ILE A 436 -11.70 14.40 10.13
CA ILE A 436 -10.95 14.92 11.27
C ILE A 436 -11.71 16.03 12.03
N ASP A 437 -12.84 16.50 11.50
CA ASP A 437 -13.65 17.57 12.06
C ASP A 437 -15.14 17.21 12.05
N PRO A 438 -15.71 16.77 13.19
CA PRO A 438 -17.07 16.22 13.24
C PRO A 438 -18.16 17.26 12.94
N ARG A 439 -17.81 18.54 12.83
CA ARG A 439 -18.74 19.63 12.46
C ARG A 439 -19.07 19.60 10.96
N HIS A 440 -18.31 18.85 10.18
CA HIS A 440 -18.49 18.62 8.76
C HIS A 440 -18.72 17.13 8.54
N VAL A 441 -19.56 16.79 7.56
CA VAL A 441 -19.93 15.39 7.30
C VAL A 441 -19.03 14.85 6.21
N GLY A 442 -18.38 13.71 6.45
CA GLY A 442 -17.45 13.09 5.53
C GLY A 442 -16.00 13.46 5.82
N ASP A 443 -15.13 13.15 4.88
CA ASP A 443 -13.72 13.48 4.98
C ASP A 443 -13.46 14.97 4.72
N GLU A 444 -12.46 15.52 5.41
CA GLU A 444 -11.82 16.78 5.03
C GLU A 444 -10.63 16.56 4.10
N TYR A 445 -10.25 17.61 3.36
CA TYR A 445 -9.22 17.55 2.31
C TYR A 445 -8.20 18.67 2.45
N TRP A 446 -6.91 18.33 2.34
CA TRP A 446 -5.83 19.33 2.30
C TRP A 446 -4.63 18.84 1.49
N GLY A 447 -3.91 19.79 0.89
CA GLY A 447 -2.73 19.53 0.06
C GLY A 447 -1.57 20.46 0.38
N SER A 448 -0.36 20.07 -0.01
CA SER A 448 0.88 20.83 0.27
C SER A 448 0.92 22.23 -0.37
N ASN A 449 0.04 22.49 -1.33
CA ASN A 449 -0.09 23.76 -2.03
C ASN A 449 -0.96 24.80 -1.30
N SER A 450 -1.68 24.40 -0.25
CA SER A 450 -2.58 25.27 0.50
C SER A 450 -2.35 25.19 2.01
N ARG A 451 -2.78 26.22 2.74
CA ARG A 451 -2.90 26.21 4.21
C ARG A 451 -4.34 26.01 4.67
N GLU A 452 -5.28 25.92 3.75
CA GLU A 452 -6.70 25.77 4.03
C GLU A 452 -7.08 24.29 4.08
N LEU A 453 -7.91 23.95 5.05
CA LEU A 453 -8.66 22.71 5.15
C LEU A 453 -9.99 22.88 4.40
N PHE A 454 -10.38 21.88 3.62
CA PHE A 454 -11.64 21.92 2.86
C PHE A 454 -12.60 20.81 3.32
N ASP A 455 -13.90 21.11 3.34
CA ASP A 455 -14.96 20.11 3.57
C ASP A 455 -15.31 19.32 2.28
N GLY A 456 -16.25 18.37 2.38
CA GLY A 456 -16.83 17.60 1.25
C GLY A 456 -17.28 18.44 0.05
N LYS A 457 -17.65 19.69 0.26
CA LYS A 457 -18.12 20.62 -0.79
C LYS A 457 -16.99 21.52 -1.32
N GLY A 458 -15.76 21.29 -0.87
CA GLY A 458 -14.60 22.10 -1.22
C GLY A 458 -14.63 23.50 -0.60
N GLN A 459 -15.39 23.74 0.47
CA GLN A 459 -15.39 25.04 1.17
C GLN A 459 -14.26 25.09 2.19
N ALA A 460 -13.58 26.23 2.30
CA ALA A 460 -12.52 26.38 3.30
C ALA A 460 -13.12 26.50 4.70
N ILE A 461 -12.69 25.64 5.62
CA ILE A 461 -13.25 25.54 6.98
C ILE A 461 -12.25 25.88 8.09
N GLY A 462 -10.98 26.12 7.74
CA GLY A 462 -9.97 26.50 8.71
C GLY A 462 -8.54 26.24 8.23
N PRO A 463 -7.55 26.33 9.14
CA PRO A 463 -6.19 25.93 8.84
C PRO A 463 -6.10 24.40 8.67
N ALA A 464 -5.35 23.94 7.69
CA ALA A 464 -5.06 22.52 7.50
C ALA A 464 -4.00 21.98 8.47
N PRO A 465 -4.05 20.68 8.80
CA PRO A 465 -2.93 19.97 9.41
C PRO A 465 -1.64 20.11 8.59
N ARG A 466 -0.49 19.95 9.25
CA ARG A 466 0.82 19.92 8.54
C ARG A 466 1.15 18.52 8.03
N GLN A 467 0.67 17.50 8.74
CA GLN A 467 0.82 16.10 8.41
C GLN A 467 0.01 15.84 7.13
N THR A 468 0.70 15.45 6.05
CA THR A 468 0.07 15.20 4.74
C THR A 468 0.67 13.91 4.19
N ASN A 469 0.38 12.81 4.88
CA ASN A 469 0.97 11.49 4.63
C ASN A 469 -0.11 10.40 4.77
N PHE A 470 -0.28 9.82 5.96
CA PHE A 470 -1.28 8.78 6.21
C PHE A 470 -2.34 9.27 7.21
N ALA A 471 -3.56 8.76 7.05
CA ALA A 471 -4.62 8.81 8.04
C ALA A 471 -4.86 7.40 8.58
N LEU A 472 -5.27 7.28 9.84
CA LEU A 472 -5.54 6.00 10.47
C LEU A 472 -6.53 6.11 11.61
N TYR A 473 -7.17 5.00 11.95
CA TYR A 473 -7.94 4.85 13.18
C TYR A 473 -7.06 4.34 14.31
N TRP A 474 -6.76 5.19 15.30
CA TRP A 474 -5.86 4.86 16.40
C TRP A 474 -6.52 4.98 17.77
N ASP A 475 -7.29 6.03 18.06
CA ASP A 475 -7.86 6.28 19.38
C ASP A 475 -9.21 5.59 19.62
N GLY A 476 -10.12 6.19 20.38
CA GLY A 476 -11.40 5.59 20.75
C GLY A 476 -12.58 6.03 19.89
N ASP A 477 -12.45 7.15 19.19
CA ASP A 477 -13.52 7.78 18.41
C ASP A 477 -13.53 7.31 16.93
N LEU A 478 -14.44 7.84 16.11
CA LEU A 478 -14.57 7.45 14.68
C LEU A 478 -13.89 8.42 13.71
N LEU A 479 -13.24 9.47 14.23
CA LEU A 479 -12.44 10.36 13.41
C LEU A 479 -11.06 9.74 13.20
N HIS A 480 -10.39 10.15 12.13
CA HIS A 480 -9.02 9.73 11.86
C HIS A 480 -8.00 10.50 12.70
N GLU A 481 -6.91 9.80 13.02
CA GLU A 481 -5.63 10.38 13.39
C GLU A 481 -4.74 10.55 12.15
N LEU A 482 -3.63 11.26 12.32
CA LEU A 482 -2.65 11.57 11.30
C LEU A 482 -1.33 10.88 11.61
N LEU A 483 -0.86 10.04 10.69
CA LEU A 483 0.42 9.34 10.75
C LEU A 483 1.42 10.00 9.80
N ASP A 484 2.53 10.51 10.34
CA ASP A 484 3.62 11.05 9.53
C ASP A 484 4.99 10.79 10.19
N GLY A 485 5.89 10.16 9.42
CA GLY A 485 7.18 9.67 9.94
C GLY A 485 6.97 8.61 11.02
N THR A 486 7.33 8.95 12.26
CA THR A 486 7.24 8.06 13.44
C THR A 486 6.29 8.60 14.50
N THR A 487 5.36 9.50 14.11
CA THR A 487 4.43 10.16 15.01
C THR A 487 2.98 9.96 14.56
N ILE A 488 2.11 9.63 15.51
CA ILE A 488 0.66 9.66 15.36
C ILE A 488 0.14 10.89 16.10
N SER A 489 -0.68 11.70 15.45
CA SER A 489 -1.27 12.92 16.02
C SER A 489 -2.77 12.96 15.80
N LYS A 490 -3.52 13.51 16.76
CA LYS A 490 -4.94 13.83 16.59
C LYS A 490 -5.10 15.27 16.14
N TRP A 491 -6.00 15.55 15.22
CA TRP A 491 -6.40 16.92 14.92
C TRP A 491 -7.39 17.42 15.96
N ASP A 492 -7.06 18.51 16.65
CA ASP A 492 -7.99 19.25 17.49
C ASP A 492 -8.66 20.33 16.64
N TRP A 493 -9.84 20.02 16.10
CA TRP A 493 -10.64 20.91 15.25
C TRP A 493 -11.09 22.19 15.96
N LYS A 494 -11.13 22.21 17.30
CA LYS A 494 -11.54 23.39 18.08
C LYS A 494 -10.42 24.42 18.13
N THR A 495 -9.18 23.97 18.22
CA THR A 495 -8.00 24.85 18.27
C THR A 495 -7.31 25.00 16.91
N GLY A 496 -7.62 24.14 15.94
CA GLY A 496 -6.97 24.10 14.63
C GLY A 496 -5.51 23.66 14.73
N THR A 497 -5.21 22.68 15.59
CA THR A 497 -3.84 22.19 15.82
C THR A 497 -3.77 20.67 15.92
N ALA A 498 -2.64 20.07 15.52
CA ALA A 498 -2.38 18.65 15.68
C ALA A 498 -1.67 18.36 17.01
N VAL A 499 -2.20 17.43 17.81
CA VAL A 499 -1.70 17.02 19.12
C VAL A 499 -1.11 15.60 19.02
N PRO A 500 0.20 15.40 19.28
CA PRO A 500 0.80 14.06 19.25
C PRO A 500 0.17 13.11 20.28
N LEU A 501 -0.28 11.93 19.83
CA LEU A 501 -0.74 10.82 20.69
C LEU A 501 0.36 9.80 20.93
N LEU A 502 1.19 9.54 19.91
CA LEU A 502 2.34 8.66 19.99
C LEU A 502 3.51 9.28 19.25
N HIS A 503 4.68 9.30 19.89
CA HIS A 503 5.96 9.50 19.24
C HIS A 503 6.82 8.27 19.49
N ALA A 504 6.96 7.42 18.48
CA ALA A 504 7.66 6.15 18.62
C ALA A 504 9.18 6.38 18.69
N ALA A 505 9.80 6.02 19.81
CA ALA A 505 11.24 6.11 20.02
C ALA A 505 12.00 4.91 19.44
N ASP A 506 13.26 5.12 19.04
CA ASP A 506 14.18 4.11 18.51
C ASP A 506 13.67 3.33 17.29
N VAL A 507 12.75 3.94 16.54
CA VAL A 507 12.26 3.46 15.25
C VAL A 507 12.57 4.46 14.15
N ALA A 508 12.41 4.04 12.90
CA ALA A 508 12.57 4.92 11.75
C ALA A 508 11.49 4.62 10.70
N SER A 509 11.13 5.65 9.94
CA SER A 509 10.32 5.51 8.74
C SER A 509 11.15 5.02 7.53
N GLY A 510 10.44 4.60 6.48
CA GLY A 510 10.99 4.19 5.19
C GLY A 510 10.99 5.33 4.16
N ASN A 511 11.65 5.08 3.02
CA ASN A 511 11.49 5.85 1.77
C ASN A 511 11.85 7.34 1.85
N GLY A 512 12.83 7.70 2.68
CA GLY A 512 13.37 9.06 2.75
C GLY A 512 12.32 10.09 3.16
N THR A 513 12.08 11.09 2.32
CA THR A 513 11.09 12.15 2.62
C THR A 513 9.64 11.66 2.54
N LYS A 514 9.36 10.51 1.89
CA LYS A 514 8.03 9.90 1.92
C LYS A 514 7.65 9.44 3.34
N ALA A 515 8.65 9.07 4.14
CA ALA A 515 8.54 8.86 5.58
C ALA A 515 7.42 7.88 5.96
N ASN A 516 7.31 6.78 5.21
CA ASN A 516 6.24 5.79 5.39
C ASN A 516 6.50 4.89 6.61
N PRO A 517 5.44 4.35 7.26
CA PRO A 517 5.58 3.13 8.05
C PRO A 517 6.00 1.97 7.14
N ALA A 518 6.46 0.87 7.71
CA ALA A 518 6.59 -0.38 6.95
C ALA A 518 5.21 -0.88 6.51
N LEU A 519 4.22 -0.78 7.41
CA LEU A 519 2.82 -1.10 7.14
C LEU A 519 1.90 -0.39 8.15
N GLN A 520 0.71 0.00 7.72
CA GLN A 520 -0.45 0.35 8.56
C GLN A 520 -1.59 -0.60 8.21
N ALA A 521 -2.14 -1.31 9.19
CA ALA A 521 -3.29 -2.20 8.99
C ALA A 521 -3.93 -2.65 10.32
N ASP A 522 -5.22 -2.98 10.35
CA ASP A 522 -5.86 -3.82 11.40
C ASP A 522 -5.30 -5.26 11.31
N LEU A 523 -4.17 -5.50 11.98
CA LEU A 523 -3.44 -6.77 11.96
C LEU A 523 -3.86 -7.70 13.09
N LEU A 524 -4.35 -7.14 14.19
CA LEU A 524 -4.77 -7.85 15.40
C LEU A 524 -5.71 -6.97 16.23
N GLY A 525 -6.31 -7.56 17.27
CA GLY A 525 -7.15 -6.76 18.17
C GLY A 525 -8.50 -6.40 17.52
N ASP A 526 -9.02 -5.22 17.83
CA ASP A 526 -10.30 -4.76 17.30
C ASP A 526 -10.11 -4.03 15.95
N TRP A 527 -11.05 -3.16 15.57
CA TRP A 527 -11.07 -2.54 14.24
C TRP A 527 -9.99 -1.48 14.01
N ARG A 528 -9.25 -1.08 15.05
CA ARG A 528 -8.26 0.00 14.93
C ARG A 528 -6.96 -0.52 14.35
N GLU A 529 -6.21 0.38 13.77
CA GLU A 529 -5.08 0.03 12.92
C GLU A 529 -3.79 -0.03 13.72
N GLU A 530 -3.05 -1.14 13.57
CA GLU A 530 -1.66 -1.20 13.99
C GLU A 530 -0.76 -0.43 13.02
N VAL A 531 0.36 0.08 13.55
CA VAL A 531 1.44 0.67 12.75
C VAL A 531 2.72 -0.13 12.95
N VAL A 532 3.31 -0.56 11.85
CA VAL A 532 4.55 -1.31 11.82
C VAL A 532 5.69 -0.37 11.43
N TRP A 533 6.67 -0.19 12.31
CA TRP A 533 7.93 0.47 12.00
C TRP A 533 9.12 -0.44 12.22
N ARG A 534 10.19 -0.23 11.45
CA ARG A 534 11.49 -0.83 11.75
C ARG A 534 12.14 -0.12 12.94
N SER A 535 12.88 -0.86 13.75
CA SER A 535 13.84 -0.25 14.67
C SER A 535 14.91 0.52 13.88
N ALA A 536 15.48 1.57 14.48
CA ALA A 536 16.47 2.42 13.81
C ALA A 536 17.69 1.64 13.29
N ASP A 537 18.05 0.54 13.96
CA ASP A 537 19.15 -0.37 13.61
C ASP A 537 18.73 -1.55 12.69
N ASN A 538 17.47 -1.59 12.25
CA ASN A 538 16.88 -2.63 11.41
C ASN A 538 16.91 -4.04 12.03
N ARG A 539 16.94 -4.17 13.35
CA ARG A 539 16.95 -5.46 14.06
C ARG A 539 15.58 -5.92 14.55
N GLU A 540 14.55 -5.09 14.44
CA GLU A 540 13.18 -5.44 14.79
C GLU A 540 12.19 -4.76 13.83
N LEU A 541 11.07 -5.42 13.53
CA LEU A 541 9.82 -4.70 13.26
C LEU A 541 9.06 -4.57 14.57
N ARG A 542 8.47 -3.39 14.81
CA ARG A 542 7.63 -3.11 15.96
C ARG A 542 6.21 -2.85 15.47
N VAL A 543 5.29 -3.74 15.84
CA VAL A 543 3.86 -3.64 15.55
C VAL A 543 3.21 -2.92 16.73
N TYR A 544 2.99 -1.61 16.60
CA TYR A 544 2.38 -0.78 17.63
C TYR A 544 0.88 -0.99 17.67
N VAL A 545 0.35 -1.16 18.87
CA VAL A 545 -1.08 -1.40 19.14
C VAL A 545 -1.65 -0.24 19.95
N THR A 546 -2.90 0.12 19.70
CA THR A 546 -3.52 1.24 20.41
C THR A 546 -3.67 0.97 21.92
N PRO A 547 -3.37 1.95 22.80
CA PRO A 547 -3.66 1.87 24.22
C PRO A 547 -5.04 2.44 24.60
N TYR A 548 -5.76 3.04 23.65
CA TYR A 548 -6.99 3.76 23.92
C TYR A 548 -8.18 2.79 23.99
N PRO A 549 -9.13 2.93 24.91
CA PRO A 549 -10.39 2.20 24.85
C PRO A 549 -11.34 2.83 23.81
N THR A 550 -12.24 2.03 23.25
CA THR A 550 -13.30 2.50 22.35
C THR A 550 -14.65 1.96 22.82
N THR A 551 -15.72 2.71 22.54
CA THR A 551 -17.11 2.26 22.69
C THR A 551 -17.70 1.75 21.37
N HIS A 552 -16.93 1.85 20.28
CA HIS A 552 -17.35 1.46 18.95
C HIS A 552 -16.97 0.00 18.67
N ARG A 553 -17.79 -0.63 17.83
CA ARG A 553 -17.63 -2.01 17.41
C ARG A 553 -17.83 -2.11 15.93
N MET A 554 -16.78 -2.46 15.22
CA MET A 554 -16.80 -2.76 13.80
C MET A 554 -16.23 -4.15 13.56
N VAL A 555 -16.65 -4.75 12.45
CA VAL A 555 -15.96 -5.94 11.91
C VAL A 555 -14.53 -5.53 11.61
N THR A 556 -13.58 -6.46 11.77
CA THR A 556 -12.18 -6.21 11.37
C THR A 556 -12.11 -5.57 9.98
N LEU A 557 -11.31 -4.52 9.82
CA LEU A 557 -11.24 -3.75 8.59
C LEU A 557 -10.66 -4.59 7.44
N LEU A 558 -9.90 -5.65 7.75
CA LEU A 558 -9.44 -6.63 6.75
C LEU A 558 -10.59 -7.40 6.05
N ALA A 559 -11.82 -7.28 6.54
CA ALA A 559 -13.00 -7.81 5.87
C ALA A 559 -13.69 -6.82 4.92
N ASP A 560 -13.32 -5.53 4.99
CA ASP A 560 -13.75 -4.52 4.03
C ASP A 560 -12.94 -4.70 2.73
N PRO A 561 -13.59 -4.82 1.56
CA PRO A 561 -12.91 -5.16 0.31
C PRO A 561 -11.93 -4.07 -0.14
N ILE A 562 -12.30 -2.79 -0.01
CA ILE A 562 -11.44 -1.66 -0.41
C ILE A 562 -10.25 -1.55 0.54
N TYR A 563 -10.49 -1.69 1.85
CA TYR A 563 -9.44 -1.64 2.86
C TYR A 563 -8.45 -2.79 2.69
N ARG A 564 -8.95 -4.02 2.50
CA ARG A 564 -8.09 -5.20 2.32
C ARG A 564 -7.27 -5.12 1.04
N ALA A 565 -7.84 -4.61 -0.05
CA ALA A 565 -7.08 -4.29 -1.25
C ALA A 565 -6.05 -3.18 -0.96
N GLY A 566 -6.45 -2.14 -0.20
CA GLY A 566 -5.60 -1.09 0.38
C GLY A 566 -4.33 -1.60 1.02
N VAL A 567 -4.48 -2.53 1.95
CA VAL A 567 -3.35 -3.20 2.63
C VAL A 567 -2.48 -3.99 1.65
N ALA A 568 -3.07 -4.61 0.62
CA ALA A 568 -2.32 -5.34 -0.40
C ALA A 568 -1.47 -4.41 -1.28
N TRP A 569 -2.01 -3.26 -1.71
CA TRP A 569 -1.27 -2.33 -2.57
C TRP A 569 -0.48 -1.27 -1.80
N GLN A 570 -0.56 -1.19 -0.47
CA GLN A 570 0.13 -0.15 0.33
C GLN A 570 1.63 -0.04 0.05
N ASN A 571 2.34 -1.14 -0.23
CA ASN A 571 3.76 -1.13 -0.58
C ASN A 571 4.06 -0.65 -2.02
N THR A 572 3.04 -0.31 -2.79
CA THR A 572 3.17 -0.02 -4.22
C THR A 572 3.69 1.39 -4.44
N ALA A 573 4.91 1.48 -4.96
CA ALA A 573 5.58 2.73 -5.33
C ALA A 573 5.57 3.82 -4.23
N TYR A 574 4.67 4.82 -4.30
CA TYR A 574 4.50 5.79 -3.21
C TYR A 574 3.29 5.39 -2.38
N ASN A 575 3.57 4.75 -1.24
CA ASN A 575 2.58 4.20 -0.32
C ASN A 575 1.49 5.23 0.01
N GLN A 576 0.22 4.83 -0.02
CA GLN A 576 -0.94 5.63 0.42
C GLN A 576 -1.70 4.89 1.53
N PRO A 577 -2.43 5.61 2.42
CA PRO A 577 -3.25 4.98 3.44
C PRO A 577 -4.43 4.18 2.84
N PRO A 578 -4.80 3.03 3.44
CA PRO A 578 -6.01 2.30 3.07
C PRO A 578 -7.26 3.12 3.44
N HIS A 579 -8.37 2.89 2.73
CA HIS A 579 -9.68 3.50 3.00
C HIS A 579 -10.75 2.41 3.08
N LEU A 580 -11.89 2.72 3.68
CA LEU A 580 -13.04 1.83 3.78
C LEU A 580 -13.99 1.98 2.58
N SER A 581 -14.76 0.93 2.29
CA SER A 581 -15.84 0.98 1.30
C SER A 581 -17.10 1.67 1.81
N PHE A 582 -17.09 2.20 3.03
CA PHE A 582 -18.20 2.86 3.67
C PHE A 582 -17.69 3.94 4.64
N PHE A 583 -18.48 4.99 4.85
CA PHE A 583 -18.22 5.96 5.90
C PHE A 583 -18.72 5.46 7.26
N PRO A 584 -17.85 5.28 8.28
CA PRO A 584 -18.26 4.75 9.58
C PRO A 584 -18.92 5.80 10.49
N GLY A 585 -18.69 7.10 10.25
CA GLY A 585 -19.17 8.19 11.08
C GLY A 585 -20.66 8.55 10.91
N PRO A 586 -21.19 9.48 11.72
CA PRO A 586 -22.55 9.97 11.58
C PRO A 586 -22.73 10.81 10.32
N LYS A 587 -23.83 10.59 9.57
CA LYS A 587 -24.19 11.41 8.39
C LYS A 587 -24.87 12.75 8.77
N PHE A 588 -24.46 13.36 9.87
CA PHE A 588 -24.93 14.66 10.35
C PHE A 588 -23.84 15.36 11.17
N PRO A 589 -23.74 16.70 11.13
CA PRO A 589 -22.78 17.45 11.93
C PRO A 589 -22.90 17.23 13.43
N SER A 590 -21.77 17.23 14.13
CA SER A 590 -21.66 17.06 15.58
C SER A 590 -20.63 18.02 16.18
N GLU A 591 -20.85 18.41 17.44
CA GLU A 591 -19.90 19.20 18.25
C GLU A 591 -18.97 18.29 19.11
N THR A 592 -19.17 16.97 19.00
CA THR A 592 -18.41 15.92 19.69
C THR A 592 -17.90 14.91 18.68
N ALA A 593 -16.72 14.33 18.95
CA ALA A 593 -16.18 13.23 18.14
C ALA A 593 -16.80 11.86 18.45
N GLU A 594 -17.67 11.76 19.47
CA GLU A 594 -18.27 10.49 19.92
C GLU A 594 -19.01 9.71 18.83
#